data_AF-A0A2N5D3A6-F1
#
_entry.id   AF-A0A2N5D3A6-F1
#
_cell.length_a   1.000
_cell.length_b   1.000
_cell.length_c   1.000
_cell.angle_alpha   90.00
_cell.angle_beta   90.00
_cell.angle_gamma   90.00
#
_symmetry.space_group_name_H-M   'P 1'
#
loop_
_entity.id
_entity.type
_entity.pdbx_description
1 polymer ?
#
loop_
_entity_poly.entity_id
_entity_poly.type
_entity_poly.pdbx_seq_one_letter_code
_entity_poly.pdbx_strand_id
1 'polypeptide(L)'
;MAGQGLARRRLVTTVVASLGAAFVLGVAAAVIAELAKLKPELAVFSLIAISLAVVAVMALMLWLCARWWRVADEAAREAHKWSWYWGGSTGLAAAAVPFILLHTMPRTVEPLLPSDMSTAQAVLLGMGLLGGCQLVGYGLFWAGWWLARR
;
A
#
# COMPACT_ATOMS: atom_id res chain seq x y z
N MET A 1 -28.73 -25.53 -3.30
CA MET A 1 -28.22 -24.41 -4.13
C MET A 1 -28.46 -23.01 -3.53
N ALA A 2 -29.49 -22.79 -2.69
CA ALA A 2 -29.75 -21.47 -2.08
C ALA A 2 -28.66 -20.94 -1.11
N GLY A 3 -27.94 -21.81 -0.40
CA GLY A 3 -26.93 -21.40 0.60
C GLY A 3 -25.64 -20.78 0.02
N GLN A 4 -25.23 -21.19 -1.19
CA GLN A 4 -24.00 -20.68 -1.82
C GLN A 4 -24.14 -19.24 -2.31
N GLY A 5 -25.34 -18.85 -2.78
CA GLY A 5 -25.63 -17.47 -3.21
C GLY A 5 -25.61 -16.48 -2.05
N LEU A 6 -26.08 -16.89 -0.87
CA LEU A 6 -26.10 -16.05 0.33
C LEU A 6 -24.67 -15.78 0.86
N ALA A 7 -23.81 -16.81 0.87
CA ALA A 7 -22.42 -16.69 1.30
C ALA A 7 -21.60 -15.75 0.40
N ARG A 8 -21.76 -15.86 -0.93
CA ARG A 8 -21.11 -14.96 -1.90
C ARG A 8 -21.57 -13.51 -1.72
N ARG A 9 -22.88 -13.27 -1.54
CA ARG A 9 -23.41 -11.92 -1.29
C ARG A 9 -22.83 -11.31 0.00
N ARG A 10 -22.72 -12.09 1.08
CA ARG A 10 -22.12 -11.65 2.34
C ARG A 10 -20.63 -11.30 2.22
N LEU A 11 -19.87 -12.05 1.41
CA LEU A 11 -18.47 -11.75 1.17
C LEU A 11 -18.31 -10.43 0.41
N VAL A 12 -19.07 -10.24 -0.66
CA VAL A 12 -19.03 -9.01 -1.47
C VAL A 12 -19.44 -7.80 -0.65
N THR A 13 -20.52 -7.87 0.13
CA THR A 13 -20.93 -6.76 1.00
C THR A 13 -19.89 -6.47 2.08
N THR A 14 -19.24 -7.50 2.65
CA THR A 14 -18.16 -7.30 3.63
C THR A 14 -16.97 -6.56 3.00
N VAL A 15 -16.50 -6.99 1.83
CA VAL A 15 -15.37 -6.35 1.14
C VAL A 15 -15.70 -4.91 0.77
N VAL A 16 -16.86 -4.66 0.15
CA VAL A 16 -17.27 -3.30 -0.23
C VAL A 16 -17.43 -2.40 1.00
N ALA A 17 -18.07 -2.90 2.08
CA ALA A 17 -18.22 -2.14 3.32
C ALA A 17 -16.87 -1.84 3.97
N SER A 18 -15.92 -2.78 3.95
CA SER A 18 -14.58 -2.56 4.50
C SER A 18 -13.74 -1.58 3.67
N LEU A 19 -13.87 -1.59 2.35
CA LEU A 19 -13.23 -0.58 1.49
C LEU A 19 -13.84 0.81 1.74
N GLY A 20 -15.16 0.90 1.88
CA GLY A 20 -15.85 2.13 2.27
C GLY A 20 -15.40 2.63 3.64
N ALA A 21 -15.30 1.74 4.63
CA ALA A 21 -14.81 2.09 5.96
C ALA A 21 -13.35 2.57 5.94
N ALA A 22 -12.47 1.91 5.18
CA ALA A 22 -11.09 2.33 5.02
C ALA A 22 -10.97 3.72 4.36
N PHE A 23 -11.79 3.99 3.34
CA PHE A 23 -11.85 5.30 2.69
C PHE A 23 -12.31 6.39 3.67
N VAL A 24 -13.39 6.15 4.42
CA VAL A 24 -13.92 7.09 5.42
C VAL A 24 -12.89 7.36 6.52
N LEU A 25 -12.22 6.32 7.03
CA LEU A 25 -11.16 6.46 8.03
C LEU A 25 -9.98 7.26 7.49
N GLY A 26 -9.59 7.06 6.23
CA GLY A 26 -8.54 7.83 5.57
C GLY A 26 -8.89 9.31 5.42
N VAL A 27 -10.11 9.62 4.97
CA VAL A 27 -10.60 11.01 4.88
C VAL A 27 -10.67 11.67 6.25
N ALA A 28 -11.19 10.96 7.27
CA ALA A 28 -11.24 11.46 8.63
C ALA A 28 -9.84 11.75 9.19
N ALA A 29 -8.88 10.85 8.98
CA ALA A 29 -7.48 11.06 9.37
C ALA A 29 -6.87 12.28 8.70
N ALA A 30 -7.14 12.51 7.41
CA ALA A 30 -6.69 13.70 6.68
C ALA A 30 -7.30 14.99 7.25
N VAL A 31 -8.60 15.00 7.52
CA VAL A 31 -9.28 16.16 8.13
C VAL A 31 -8.72 16.45 9.52
N ILE A 32 -8.52 15.43 10.35
CA ILE A 32 -7.90 15.57 11.68
C ILE A 32 -6.49 16.16 11.56
N ALA A 33 -5.70 15.70 10.59
CA ALA A 33 -4.36 16.24 10.34
C ALA A 33 -4.39 17.74 9.97
N GLU A 34 -5.33 18.17 9.13
CA GLU A 34 -5.46 19.59 8.76
C GLU A 34 -5.93 20.46 9.94
N LEU A 35 -6.88 19.97 10.74
CA LEU A 35 -7.35 20.68 11.95
C LEU A 35 -6.22 20.85 12.98
N ALA A 36 -5.34 19.84 13.11
CA ALA A 36 -4.18 19.90 14.00
C ALA A 36 -3.19 21.01 13.63
N LYS A 37 -3.06 21.34 12.34
CA LYS A 37 -2.21 22.46 11.89
C LYS A 37 -2.75 23.82 12.33
N LEU A 38 -4.08 23.93 12.47
CA LEU A 38 -4.74 25.16 12.92
C LEU A 38 -4.73 25.31 14.45
N LYS A 39 -4.64 24.20 15.19
CA LYS A 39 -4.69 24.14 16.66
C LYS A 39 -3.55 23.28 17.21
N PRO A 40 -2.39 23.86 17.51
CA PRO A 40 -1.21 23.12 17.96
C PRO A 40 -1.46 22.29 19.23
N GLU A 41 -2.37 22.73 20.10
CA GLU A 41 -2.79 22.01 21.30
C GLU A 41 -3.44 20.65 21.02
N LEU A 42 -3.95 20.45 19.79
CA LEU A 42 -4.55 19.19 19.34
C LEU A 42 -3.55 18.29 18.60
N ALA A 43 -2.31 18.72 18.39
CA ALA A 43 -1.35 18.01 17.53
C ALA A 43 -1.05 16.59 18.04
N VAL A 44 -0.82 16.42 19.34
CA VAL A 44 -0.53 15.10 19.94
C VAL A 44 -1.74 14.17 19.83
N PHE A 45 -2.94 14.66 20.14
CA PHE A 45 -4.17 13.88 20.03
C PHE A 45 -4.44 13.46 18.58
N SER A 46 -4.18 14.36 17.63
CA SER A 46 -4.34 14.12 16.20
C SER A 46 -3.35 13.06 15.70
N LEU A 47 -2.09 13.12 16.14
CA LEU A 47 -1.08 12.12 15.83
C LEU A 47 -1.49 10.72 16.33
N ILE A 48 -1.96 10.62 17.59
CA ILE A 48 -2.43 9.36 18.16
C ILE A 48 -3.64 8.83 17.37
N ALA A 49 -4.63 9.69 17.10
CA ALA A 49 -5.84 9.31 16.38
C ALA A 49 -5.54 8.80 14.96
N ILE A 50 -4.68 9.50 14.22
CA ILE A 50 -4.24 9.09 12.87
C ILE A 50 -3.48 7.77 12.94
N SER A 51 -2.56 7.62 13.90
CA SER A 51 -1.78 6.39 14.06
C SER A 51 -2.67 5.17 14.33
N LEU A 52 -3.66 5.32 15.24
CA LEU A 52 -4.63 4.26 15.53
C LEU A 52 -5.52 3.96 14.32
N ALA A 53 -5.95 4.97 13.58
CA ALA A 53 -6.74 4.78 12.37
C ALA A 53 -5.96 4.01 11.30
N VAL A 54 -4.68 4.35 11.07
CA VAL A 54 -3.80 3.64 10.14
C VAL A 54 -3.63 2.18 10.56
N VAL A 55 -3.32 1.92 11.83
CA VAL A 55 -3.18 0.55 12.36
C VAL A 55 -4.48 -0.25 12.20
N ALA A 56 -5.62 0.35 12.48
CA ALA A 56 -6.92 -0.30 12.33
C ALA A 56 -7.21 -0.66 10.87
N VAL A 57 -6.93 0.24 9.92
CA VAL A 57 -7.08 -0.02 8.48
C VAL A 57 -6.15 -1.15 8.03
N MET A 58 -4.88 -1.12 8.46
CA MET A 58 -3.91 -2.18 8.12
C MET A 58 -4.36 -3.55 8.66
N ALA A 59 -4.82 -3.61 9.91
CA ALA A 59 -5.33 -4.84 10.52
C ALA A 59 -6.58 -5.37 9.79
N LEU A 60 -7.50 -4.48 9.42
CA LEU A 60 -8.69 -4.82 8.64
C LEU A 60 -8.31 -5.40 7.28
N MET A 61 -7.39 -4.75 6.54
CA MET A 61 -6.95 -5.23 5.24
C MET A 61 -6.26 -6.58 5.32
N LEU A 62 -5.38 -6.78 6.31
CA LEU A 62 -4.72 -8.07 6.53
C LEU A 62 -5.74 -9.18 6.83
N TRP A 63 -6.73 -8.90 7.68
CA TRP A 63 -7.81 -9.84 7.99
C TRP A 63 -8.64 -10.20 6.76
N LEU A 64 -8.98 -9.22 5.90
CA LEU A 64 -9.68 -9.47 4.64
C LEU A 64 -8.85 -10.34 3.69
N CYS A 65 -7.56 -10.03 3.52
CA CYS A 65 -6.64 -10.82 2.72
C CYS A 65 -6.57 -12.27 3.22
N ALA A 66 -6.43 -12.49 4.53
CA ALA A 66 -6.40 -13.82 5.12
C ALA A 66 -7.74 -14.59 4.96
N ARG A 67 -8.88 -13.89 4.94
CA ARG A 67 -10.17 -14.50 4.63
C ARG A 67 -10.28 -14.89 3.16
N TRP A 68 -9.89 -14.00 2.26
CA TRP A 68 -9.91 -14.25 0.83
C TRP A 68 -8.95 -15.39 0.44
N TRP A 69 -7.75 -15.41 1.00
CA TRP A 69 -6.73 -16.43 0.72
C TRP A 69 -7.22 -17.85 0.97
N ARG A 70 -8.05 -18.06 2.00
CA ARG A 70 -8.63 -19.37 2.34
C ARG A 70 -9.56 -19.93 1.26
N VAL A 71 -10.22 -19.06 0.49
CA VAL A 71 -11.18 -19.46 -0.56
C VAL A 71 -10.62 -19.28 -1.97
N ALA A 72 -9.46 -18.64 -2.12
CA ALA A 72 -8.77 -18.53 -3.40
C ALA A 72 -8.37 -19.91 -3.92
N ASP A 73 -8.53 -20.11 -5.22
CA ASP A 73 -8.04 -21.31 -5.90
C ASP A 73 -6.50 -21.33 -5.95
N GLU A 74 -5.94 -22.49 -6.30
CA GLU A 74 -4.50 -22.67 -6.30
C GLU A 74 -3.82 -21.86 -7.42
N ALA A 75 -4.50 -21.70 -8.57
CA ALA A 75 -4.01 -20.92 -9.68
C ALA A 75 -3.79 -19.43 -9.28
N ALA A 76 -4.78 -18.83 -8.61
CA ALA A 76 -4.70 -17.47 -8.09
C ALA A 76 -3.61 -17.34 -7.02
N ARG A 77 -3.48 -18.31 -6.11
CA ARG A 77 -2.41 -18.28 -5.09
C ARG A 77 -1.02 -18.37 -5.72
N GLU A 78 -0.82 -19.25 -6.70
CA GLU A 78 0.43 -19.33 -7.45
C GLU A 78 0.73 -18.04 -8.20
N ALA A 79 -0.28 -17.42 -8.82
CA ALA A 79 -0.12 -16.12 -9.46
C ALA A 79 0.37 -15.05 -8.46
N HIS A 80 -0.24 -14.96 -7.27
CA HIS A 80 0.18 -14.02 -6.23
C HIS A 80 1.60 -14.28 -5.73
N LYS A 81 1.94 -15.54 -5.44
CA LYS A 81 3.28 -15.94 -4.96
C LYS A 81 4.35 -15.63 -6.01
N TRP A 82 4.12 -16.03 -7.25
CA TRP A 82 5.01 -15.78 -8.39
C TRP A 82 5.25 -14.29 -8.61
N SER A 83 4.16 -13.51 -8.61
CA SER A 83 4.21 -12.06 -8.86
C SER A 83 4.88 -11.31 -7.72
N TRP A 84 4.69 -11.76 -6.48
CA TRP A 84 5.37 -11.20 -5.32
C TRP A 84 6.87 -11.48 -5.36
N TYR A 85 7.25 -12.75 -5.55
CA TYR A 85 8.65 -13.15 -5.51
C TYR A 85 9.45 -12.51 -6.64
N TRP A 86 8.99 -12.63 -7.90
CA TRP A 86 9.71 -12.07 -9.03
C TRP A 86 9.40 -10.60 -9.25
N GLY A 87 8.13 -10.26 -9.47
CA GLY A 87 7.74 -8.89 -9.80
C GLY A 87 7.99 -7.91 -8.66
N GLY A 88 7.42 -8.19 -7.49
CA GLY A 88 7.53 -7.33 -6.31
C GLY A 88 8.97 -7.13 -5.85
N SER A 89 9.73 -8.22 -5.67
CA SER A 89 11.12 -8.13 -5.21
C SER A 89 12.03 -7.47 -6.24
N THR A 90 11.86 -7.74 -7.54
CA THR A 90 12.65 -7.05 -8.58
C THR A 90 12.29 -5.57 -8.64
N GLY A 91 11.01 -5.20 -8.46
CA GLY A 91 10.58 -3.81 -8.34
C GLY A 91 11.22 -3.08 -7.16
N LEU A 92 11.27 -3.73 -5.98
CA LEU A 92 11.97 -3.20 -4.81
C LEU A 92 13.48 -3.05 -5.05
N ALA A 93 14.12 -4.05 -5.67
CA ALA A 93 15.55 -3.99 -5.99
C ALA A 93 15.86 -2.84 -6.95
N ALA A 94 15.00 -2.60 -7.95
CA ALA A 94 15.14 -1.46 -8.85
C ALA A 94 14.99 -0.12 -8.10
N ALA A 95 14.03 -0.02 -7.18
CA ALA A 95 13.86 1.17 -6.35
C ALA A 95 15.01 1.39 -5.36
N ALA A 96 15.78 0.36 -5.01
CA ALA A 96 16.95 0.50 -4.13
C ALA A 96 18.12 1.25 -4.81
N VAL A 97 18.22 1.22 -6.14
CA VAL A 97 19.28 1.88 -6.91
C VAL A 97 19.41 3.37 -6.56
N PRO A 98 18.35 4.21 -6.63
CA PRO A 98 18.48 5.62 -6.26
C PRO A 98 18.91 5.83 -4.81
N PHE A 99 18.51 4.96 -3.86
CA PHE A 99 18.98 5.07 -2.47
C PHE A 99 20.47 4.77 -2.34
N ILE A 100 20.95 3.72 -3.02
CA ILE A 100 22.38 3.37 -3.04
C ILE A 100 23.17 4.52 -3.67
N LEU A 101 22.70 5.09 -4.77
CA LEU A 101 23.37 6.21 -5.44
C LEU A 101 23.38 7.48 -4.59
N LEU A 102 22.26 7.83 -3.94
CA LEU A 102 22.21 8.95 -2.99
C LEU A 102 23.21 8.77 -1.84
N HIS A 103 23.34 7.54 -1.32
CA HIS A 103 24.25 7.26 -0.21
C HIS A 103 25.74 7.23 -0.65
N THR A 104 26.03 6.65 -1.81
CA THR A 104 27.41 6.41 -2.28
C THR A 104 27.98 7.58 -3.10
N MET A 105 27.13 8.38 -3.73
CA MET A 105 27.50 9.50 -4.60
C MET A 105 26.66 10.77 -4.32
N PRO A 106 26.59 11.25 -3.07
CA PRO A 106 25.68 12.33 -2.69
C PRO A 106 25.90 13.60 -3.51
N ARG A 107 27.17 14.00 -3.72
CA ARG A 107 27.53 15.21 -4.50
C ARG A 107 27.07 15.16 -5.96
N THR A 108 26.82 13.98 -6.50
CA THR A 108 26.38 13.78 -7.88
C THR A 108 24.85 13.76 -7.97
N VAL A 109 24.18 13.19 -6.97
CA VAL A 109 22.74 12.90 -7.03
C VAL A 109 21.89 13.96 -6.31
N GLU A 110 22.39 14.57 -5.24
CA GLU A 110 21.69 15.65 -4.54
C GLU A 110 21.27 16.81 -5.46
N PRO A 111 22.08 17.26 -6.44
CA PRO A 111 21.66 18.31 -7.38
C PRO A 111 20.49 17.92 -8.31
N LEU A 112 20.17 16.62 -8.41
CA LEU A 112 19.02 16.11 -9.17
C LEU A 112 17.72 16.17 -8.38
N LEU A 113 17.79 16.38 -7.06
CA LEU A 113 16.61 16.56 -6.21
C LEU A 113 16.15 18.01 -6.24
N PRO A 114 14.84 18.27 -6.11
CA PRO A 114 14.31 19.62 -5.92
C PRO A 114 14.99 20.32 -4.73
N SER A 115 15.55 21.51 -4.96
CA SER A 115 16.36 22.24 -3.98
C SER A 115 15.59 22.71 -2.75
N ASP A 116 14.26 22.77 -2.84
CA ASP A 116 13.33 23.19 -1.79
C ASP A 116 12.65 22.01 -1.07
N MET A 117 13.10 20.77 -1.34
CA MET A 117 12.54 19.58 -0.72
C MET A 117 12.93 19.48 0.76
N SER A 118 11.92 19.48 1.64
CA SER A 118 12.12 19.16 3.06
C SER A 118 12.46 17.68 3.27
N THR A 119 13.10 17.36 4.40
CA THR A 119 13.38 15.97 4.81
C THR A 119 12.12 15.10 4.81
N ALA A 120 10.99 15.65 5.27
CA ALA A 120 9.72 14.93 5.29
C ALA A 120 9.22 14.59 3.87
N GLN A 121 9.33 15.53 2.92
CA GLN A 121 8.99 15.28 1.52
C GLN A 121 9.92 14.25 0.88
N ALA A 122 11.22 14.29 1.19
CA ALA A 122 12.20 13.31 0.70
C ALA A 122 11.89 11.89 1.20
N VAL A 123 11.52 11.74 2.48
CA VAL A 123 11.08 10.45 3.04
C VAL A 123 9.82 9.95 2.34
N LEU A 124 8.82 10.81 2.16
CA LEU A 124 7.58 10.44 1.46
C LEU A 124 7.83 10.03 0.01
N LEU A 125 8.70 10.75 -0.71
CA LEU A 125 9.11 10.40 -2.06
C LEU A 125 9.78 9.02 -2.10
N GLY A 126 10.70 8.76 -1.17
CA GLY A 126 11.39 7.48 -1.06
C GLY A 126 10.44 6.32 -0.78
N MET A 127 9.52 6.48 0.18
CA MET A 127 8.48 5.48 0.47
C MET A 127 7.57 5.23 -0.75
N GLY A 128 7.19 6.30 -1.45
CA GLY A 128 6.39 6.23 -2.67
C GLY A 128 7.09 5.50 -3.81
N LEU A 129 8.39 5.75 -4.01
CA LEU A 129 9.20 5.05 -5.02
C LEU A 129 9.35 3.56 -4.70
N LEU A 130 9.67 3.20 -3.45
CA LEU A 130 9.77 1.80 -3.02
C LEU A 130 8.46 1.04 -3.24
N GLY A 131 7.36 1.56 -2.71
CA GLY A 131 6.05 0.94 -2.87
C GLY A 131 5.57 0.95 -4.32
N GLY A 132 5.77 2.05 -5.04
CA GLY A 132 5.37 2.20 -6.44
C GLY A 132 6.06 1.20 -7.36
N CYS A 133 7.40 1.13 -7.30
CA CYS A 133 8.14 0.17 -8.11
C CYS A 133 7.81 -1.28 -7.74
N GLN A 134 7.61 -1.58 -6.46
CA GLN A 134 7.15 -2.90 -6.02
C GLN A 134 5.80 -3.27 -6.64
N LEU A 135 4.82 -2.37 -6.60
CA LEU A 135 3.48 -2.60 -7.15
C LEU A 135 3.49 -2.71 -8.68
N VAL A 136 4.29 -1.88 -9.35
CA VAL A 136 4.47 -1.96 -10.81
C VAL A 136 5.10 -3.29 -11.20
N GLY A 137 6.22 -3.67 -10.57
CA GLY A 137 6.88 -4.95 -10.83
C GLY A 137 5.96 -6.14 -10.57
N TYR A 138 5.27 -6.13 -9.42
CA TYR A 138 4.24 -7.10 -9.08
C TYR A 138 3.16 -7.19 -10.17
N GLY A 139 2.60 -6.06 -10.60
CA GLY A 139 1.52 -6.00 -11.59
C GLY A 139 1.93 -6.52 -12.96
N LEU A 140 3.16 -6.21 -13.41
CA LEU A 140 3.70 -6.70 -14.67
C LEU A 140 3.84 -8.23 -14.67
N PHE A 141 4.43 -8.80 -13.61
CA PHE A 141 4.58 -10.25 -13.50
C PHE A 141 3.25 -10.97 -13.32
N TRP A 142 2.30 -10.35 -12.60
CA TRP A 142 0.95 -10.87 -12.47
C TRP A 142 0.23 -10.93 -13.81
N ALA A 143 0.26 -9.84 -14.58
CA ALA A 143 -0.33 -9.80 -15.92
C ALA A 143 0.35 -10.81 -16.86
N GLY A 144 1.68 -10.89 -16.83
CA GLY A 144 2.46 -11.85 -17.59
C GLY A 144 2.14 -13.31 -17.25
N TRP A 145 1.91 -13.62 -15.97
CA TRP A 145 1.58 -14.97 -15.52
C TRP A 145 0.28 -15.49 -16.18
N TRP A 146 -0.74 -14.62 -16.27
CA TRP A 146 -2.00 -14.94 -16.95
C TRP A 146 -1.85 -14.99 -18.46
N LEU A 147 -1.16 -14.02 -19.06
CA LEU A 147 -0.96 -13.96 -20.51
C LEU A 147 -0.23 -15.20 -21.05
N ALA A 148 0.73 -15.73 -20.31
CA ALA A 148 1.47 -16.95 -20.68
C ALA A 148 0.66 -18.25 -20.54
N ARG A 149 -0.51 -18.20 -19.91
CA ARG A 149 -1.39 -19.36 -19.60
C ARG A 149 -2.80 -19.20 -20.17
N ARG A 150 -2.96 -18.28 -21.13
CA ARG A 150 -4.13 -18.22 -22.00
C ARG A 150 -3.98 -19.23 -23.13
#